data_AF-D5ACI9-F1
#
_entry.id   AF-D5ACI9-F1
#
_cell.length_a   1.000
_cell.length_b   1.000
_cell.length_c   1.000
_cell.angle_alpha   90.00
_cell.angle_beta   90.00
_cell.angle_gamma   90.00
#
_symmetry.space_group_name_H-M   'P 1'
#
loop_
_entity.id
_entity.type
_entity.pdbx_description
1 polymer ?
#
loop_
_entity_poly.entity_id
_entity_poly.type
_entity_poly.pdbx_seq_one_letter_code
_entity_poly.pdbx_strand_id
1 'polypeptide(L)'
;MCKGTGKTMASSSSGNDNVSGRFNDEISQSRLRFQMKTALQNIGWTYSVFWKFSPQQGILVWNNGFFNGDFKTNEIGQGMEEELHLQEEMHEKRTLQLRELFESLSARGSSSLPTRQQYSLLSPEDLTDTEWFYLTCMSYDFRHSVGLPGITLERGNPMWLSNAGEAHTKIFKRHLLAKSSGIQTVVCLPFTDGVLEFGVTELVHEDRDLIEHITSFFVDLL
;
A
#
# COMPACT_ATOMS: atom_id res chain seq x y z
N MET A 1 61.96 -31.87 -5.93
CA MET A 1 61.82 -30.89 -7.04
C MET A 1 60.82 -31.43 -8.05
N CYS A 2 60.15 -30.50 -8.76
CA CYS A 2 59.16 -30.70 -9.84
C CYS A 2 57.69 -30.89 -9.41
N LYS A 3 56.98 -29.76 -9.24
CA LYS A 3 55.52 -29.67 -9.41
C LYS A 3 55.25 -29.01 -10.77
N GLY A 4 54.54 -29.73 -11.63
CA GLY A 4 54.06 -29.28 -12.93
C GLY A 4 52.57 -28.93 -12.92
N THR A 5 52.23 -27.97 -13.75
CA THR A 5 51.00 -27.17 -13.87
C THR A 5 49.82 -27.90 -14.53
N GLY A 6 48.59 -27.57 -14.09
CA GLY A 6 47.34 -27.83 -14.81
C GLY A 6 46.30 -26.76 -14.48
N LYS A 7 46.05 -25.84 -15.41
CA LYS A 7 44.94 -24.87 -15.41
C LYS A 7 43.65 -25.60 -15.82
N THR A 8 42.56 -25.39 -15.08
CA THR A 8 41.20 -25.69 -15.56
C THR A 8 40.33 -24.44 -15.46
N MET A 9 39.59 -24.20 -16.53
CA MET A 9 38.82 -23.00 -16.86
C MET A 9 37.74 -22.65 -15.84
N ALA A 10 37.60 -21.35 -15.58
CA ALA A 10 36.38 -20.79 -15.01
C ALA A 10 35.28 -20.78 -16.09
N SER A 11 34.17 -21.46 -15.82
CA SER A 11 32.93 -21.29 -16.58
C SER A 11 32.20 -20.05 -16.09
N SER A 12 32.27 -18.98 -16.88
CA SER A 12 31.35 -17.84 -16.77
C SER A 12 29.95 -18.29 -17.17
N SER A 13 29.01 -18.31 -16.22
CA SER A 13 27.58 -18.45 -16.52
C SER A 13 26.91 -17.08 -16.51
N SER A 14 26.68 -16.60 -17.72
CA SER A 14 25.53 -15.84 -18.23
C SER A 14 24.57 -15.24 -17.20
N GLY A 15 24.75 -13.95 -16.89
CA GLY A 15 23.65 -13.13 -16.40
C GLY A 15 22.94 -12.51 -17.60
N ASN A 16 21.78 -13.02 -18.02
CA ASN A 16 20.93 -12.31 -18.99
C ASN A 16 19.45 -12.74 -19.10
N ASP A 17 18.80 -13.23 -18.04
CA ASP A 17 17.37 -13.62 -18.09
C ASP A 17 16.42 -12.84 -17.13
N ASN A 18 16.89 -11.82 -16.40
CA ASN A 18 16.09 -11.14 -15.36
C ASN A 18 15.48 -9.79 -15.74
N VAL A 19 15.71 -9.27 -16.95
CA VAL A 19 15.27 -7.91 -17.34
C VAL A 19 13.79 -7.90 -17.77
N SER A 20 13.36 -8.91 -18.54
CA SER A 20 11.97 -9.04 -19.00
C SER A 20 11.00 -9.32 -17.84
N GLY A 21 11.41 -10.13 -16.86
CA GLY A 21 10.62 -10.39 -15.64
C GLY A 21 10.39 -9.13 -14.83
N ARG A 22 11.46 -8.34 -14.57
CA ARG A 22 11.35 -7.06 -13.85
C ARG A 22 10.44 -6.05 -14.54
N PHE A 23 10.54 -5.95 -15.86
CA PHE A 23 9.69 -5.04 -16.64
C PHE A 23 8.21 -5.42 -16.56
N ASN A 24 7.89 -6.71 -16.64
CA ASN A 24 6.50 -7.19 -16.48
C ASN A 24 5.96 -6.98 -15.07
N ASP A 25 6.82 -7.13 -14.05
CA ASP A 25 6.45 -6.86 -12.66
C ASP A 25 6.15 -5.36 -12.46
N GLU A 26 6.95 -4.47 -13.02
CA GLU A 26 6.73 -3.01 -12.96
C GLU A 26 5.42 -2.59 -13.64
N ILE A 27 5.11 -3.17 -14.80
CA ILE A 27 3.84 -2.93 -15.50
C ILE A 27 2.66 -3.41 -14.64
N SER A 28 2.76 -4.61 -14.08
CA SER A 28 1.71 -5.20 -13.24
C SER A 28 1.47 -4.37 -11.98
N GLN A 29 2.54 -3.89 -11.35
CA GLN A 29 2.48 -2.99 -10.19
C GLN A 29 1.87 -1.63 -10.53
N SER A 30 2.19 -1.09 -11.71
CA SER A 30 1.62 0.18 -12.17
C SER A 30 0.12 0.05 -12.45
N ARG A 31 -0.31 -1.05 -13.08
CA ARG A 31 -1.74 -1.35 -13.32
C ARG A 31 -2.51 -1.54 -12.01
N LEU A 32 -1.93 -2.28 -11.06
CA LEU A 32 -2.53 -2.47 -9.73
C LEU A 32 -2.72 -1.13 -9.01
N ARG A 33 -1.67 -0.30 -8.97
CA ARG A 33 -1.74 1.02 -8.34
C ARG A 33 -2.80 1.91 -8.98
N PHE A 34 -2.91 1.88 -10.31
CA PHE A 34 -3.94 2.61 -11.03
C PHE A 34 -5.36 2.15 -10.65
N GLN A 35 -5.61 0.84 -10.57
CA GLN A 35 -6.92 0.33 -10.16
C GLN A 35 -7.23 0.64 -8.68
N MET A 36 -6.24 0.57 -7.79
CA MET A 36 -6.39 0.96 -6.40
C MET A 36 -6.76 2.44 -6.25
N LYS A 37 -6.07 3.33 -6.99
CA LYS A 37 -6.41 4.76 -7.07
C LYS A 37 -7.84 4.95 -7.55
N THR A 38 -8.19 4.35 -8.69
CA THR A 38 -9.49 4.52 -9.34
C THR A 38 -10.63 4.04 -8.45
N ALA A 39 -10.52 2.83 -7.88
CA ALA A 39 -11.53 2.27 -6.98
C ALA A 39 -11.71 3.16 -5.74
N LEU A 40 -10.60 3.57 -5.10
CA LEU A 40 -10.64 4.36 -3.88
C LEU A 40 -11.26 5.75 -4.08
N GLN A 41 -10.91 6.43 -5.18
CA GLN A 41 -11.49 7.73 -5.53
C GLN A 41 -12.97 7.61 -5.88
N ASN A 42 -13.36 6.54 -6.57
CA ASN A 42 -14.75 6.33 -6.95
C ASN A 42 -15.68 6.11 -5.74
N ILE A 43 -15.18 5.43 -4.70
CA ILE A 43 -15.93 5.24 -3.46
C ILE A 43 -15.72 6.37 -2.43
N GLY A 44 -14.80 7.30 -2.70
CA GLY A 44 -14.48 8.43 -1.81
C GLY A 44 -13.87 8.03 -0.47
N TRP A 45 -13.10 6.94 -0.41
CA TRP A 45 -12.52 6.46 0.86
C TRP A 45 -11.10 7.01 1.08
N THR A 46 -10.65 7.00 2.34
CA THR A 46 -9.42 7.68 2.78
C THR A 46 -8.14 7.01 2.29
N TYR A 47 -8.06 5.68 2.29
CA TYR A 47 -6.84 4.97 1.87
C TYR A 47 -7.10 3.58 1.32
N SER A 48 -6.15 3.09 0.50
CA SER A 48 -6.05 1.69 0.08
C SER A 48 -4.64 1.14 0.25
N VAL A 49 -4.55 -0.16 0.49
CA VAL A 49 -3.31 -0.92 0.71
C VAL A 49 -3.40 -2.25 0.00
N PHE A 50 -2.30 -2.68 -0.60
CA PHE A 50 -2.11 -4.04 -1.05
C PHE A 50 -1.07 -4.72 -0.17
N TRP A 51 -1.53 -5.73 0.56
CA TRP A 51 -0.71 -6.64 1.35
C TRP A 51 -0.36 -7.86 0.50
N LYS A 52 0.90 -8.02 0.10
CA LYS A 52 1.36 -9.17 -0.70
C LYS A 52 1.80 -10.30 0.21
N PHE A 53 1.35 -11.51 -0.06
CA PHE A 53 1.77 -12.69 0.70
C PHE A 53 3.18 -13.10 0.28
N SER A 54 4.04 -13.36 1.26
CA SER A 54 5.37 -13.91 1.07
C SER A 54 5.37 -15.38 1.55
N PRO A 55 5.26 -16.36 0.64
CA PRO A 55 5.18 -17.77 1.01
C PRO A 55 6.39 -18.27 1.81
N GLN A 56 7.58 -17.71 1.52
CA GLN A 56 8.83 -18.07 2.20
C GLN A 56 8.81 -17.67 3.67
N GLN A 57 8.13 -16.58 4.01
CA GLN A 57 8.07 -16.04 5.36
C GLN A 57 6.73 -16.36 6.07
N GLY A 58 5.71 -16.78 5.33
CA GLY A 58 4.37 -17.05 5.85
C GLY A 58 3.64 -15.79 6.35
N ILE A 59 4.03 -14.62 5.82
CA ILE A 59 3.48 -13.31 6.22
C ILE A 59 3.05 -12.50 5.01
N LEU A 60 2.02 -11.69 5.20
CA LEU A 60 1.61 -10.56 4.38
C LEU A 60 2.47 -9.34 4.73
N VAL A 61 3.03 -8.70 3.71
CA VAL A 61 3.84 -7.47 3.84
C VAL A 61 3.24 -6.37 2.97
N TRP A 62 3.48 -5.12 3.36
CA TRP A 62 3.13 -3.97 2.52
C TRP A 62 3.79 -4.09 1.14
N ASN A 63 3.03 -3.86 0.08
CA ASN A 63 3.54 -3.86 -1.29
C ASN A 63 3.18 -2.58 -2.07
N ASN A 64 1.92 -2.15 -2.01
CA ASN A 64 1.44 -0.96 -2.71
C ASN A 64 0.32 -0.28 -1.92
N GLY A 65 -0.05 0.94 -2.32
CA GLY A 65 -1.13 1.69 -1.67
C GLY A 65 -1.37 3.05 -2.30
N PHE A 66 -2.51 3.63 -1.96
CA PHE A 66 -2.89 4.98 -2.37
C PHE A 66 -3.58 5.71 -1.21
N PHE A 67 -3.25 6.99 -1.03
CA PHE A 67 -3.84 7.85 -0.02
C PHE A 67 -4.73 8.91 -0.68
N ASN A 68 -5.99 8.95 -0.25
CA ASN A 68 -7.05 9.82 -0.73
C ASN A 68 -7.75 10.55 0.44
N GLY A 69 -7.00 10.83 1.51
CA GLY A 69 -7.53 11.61 2.64
C GLY A 69 -7.63 13.10 2.33
N ASP A 70 -8.42 13.79 3.14
CA ASP A 70 -8.73 15.21 2.94
C ASP A 70 -7.47 16.08 2.94
N PHE A 71 -7.43 16.99 1.98
CA PHE A 71 -6.54 18.14 2.00
C PHE A 71 -7.29 19.35 2.54
N LYS A 72 -6.60 20.19 3.32
CA LYS A 72 -7.08 21.55 3.57
C LYS A 72 -6.96 22.36 2.27
N THR A 73 -7.92 22.24 1.37
CA THR A 73 -8.04 23.15 0.23
C THR A 73 -8.75 24.40 0.74
N ASN A 74 -8.02 25.53 0.80
CA ASN A 74 -8.69 26.82 0.82
C ASN A 74 -9.55 26.87 -0.44
N GLU A 75 -10.85 27.12 -0.29
CA GLU A 75 -11.81 27.19 -1.40
C GLU A 75 -11.31 28.19 -2.45
N ILE A 76 -10.75 27.71 -3.56
CA ILE A 76 -10.38 28.53 -4.71
C ILE A 76 -11.42 28.22 -5.79
N GLY A 77 -12.30 29.19 -6.07
CA GLY A 77 -13.37 29.04 -7.05
C GLY A 77 -12.85 28.87 -8.49
N GLN A 78 -12.50 27.64 -8.86
CA GLN A 78 -12.18 27.20 -10.21
C GLN A 78 -13.26 26.23 -10.73
N GLY A 79 -13.25 25.93 -12.03
CA GLY A 79 -14.25 25.05 -12.65
C GLY A 79 -14.14 23.61 -12.16
N MET A 80 -15.28 22.91 -12.07
CA MET A 80 -15.39 21.59 -11.44
C MET A 80 -14.46 20.51 -12.04
N GLU A 81 -14.23 20.53 -13.36
CA GLU A 81 -13.33 19.55 -14.01
C GLU A 81 -11.84 19.84 -13.78
N GLU A 82 -11.43 21.12 -13.78
CA GLU A 82 -10.05 21.51 -13.49
C GLU A 82 -9.70 21.24 -12.03
N GLU A 83 -10.64 21.50 -11.11
CA GLU A 83 -10.48 21.23 -9.68
C GLU A 83 -10.31 19.73 -9.39
N LEU A 84 -11.10 18.87 -10.04
CA LEU A 84 -10.97 17.41 -9.92
C LEU A 84 -9.60 16.90 -10.39
N HIS A 85 -9.13 17.33 -11.56
CA HIS A 85 -7.80 16.95 -12.05
C HIS A 85 -6.67 17.44 -11.13
N LEU A 86 -6.78 18.67 -10.59
CA LEU A 86 -5.81 19.19 -9.63
C LEU A 86 -5.80 18.38 -8.32
N GLN A 87 -6.96 17.97 -7.83
CA GLN A 87 -7.07 17.08 -6.67
C GLN A 87 -6.42 15.73 -6.93
N GLU A 88 -6.67 15.11 -8.10
CA GLU A 88 -6.07 13.84 -8.47
C GLU A 88 -4.53 13.90 -8.49
N GLU A 89 -3.95 14.95 -9.08
CA GLU A 89 -2.51 15.18 -9.08
C GLU A 89 -1.97 15.39 -7.65
N MET A 90 -2.73 16.09 -6.81
CA MET A 90 -2.37 16.31 -5.40
C MET A 90 -2.36 15.02 -4.57
N HIS A 91 -3.37 14.16 -4.70
CA HIS A 91 -3.42 12.87 -3.98
C HIS A 91 -2.28 11.94 -4.40
N GLU A 92 -1.96 11.92 -5.69
CA GLU A 92 -0.85 11.12 -6.22
C GLU A 92 0.51 11.61 -5.70
N LYS A 93 0.73 12.92 -5.75
CA LYS A 93 1.93 13.55 -5.18
C LYS A 93 2.04 13.29 -3.67
N ARG A 94 0.93 13.41 -2.93
CA ARG A 94 0.94 13.18 -1.48
C ARG A 94 1.25 11.73 -1.12
N THR A 95 0.65 10.79 -1.84
CA THR A 95 0.95 9.35 -1.69
C THR A 95 2.45 9.08 -1.86
N LEU A 96 3.09 9.70 -2.86
CA LEU A 96 4.53 9.59 -3.08
C LEU A 96 5.34 10.21 -1.92
N GLN A 97 4.98 11.41 -1.46
CA GLN A 97 5.66 12.07 -0.34
C GLN A 97 5.61 11.23 0.96
N LEU A 98 4.46 10.62 1.26
CA LEU A 98 4.31 9.74 2.43
C LEU A 98 5.19 8.50 2.33
N ARG A 99 5.30 7.91 1.13
CA ARG A 99 6.17 6.77 0.87
C ARG A 99 7.64 7.14 1.00
N GLU A 100 8.07 8.24 0.38
CA GLU A 100 9.46 8.72 0.48
C GLU A 100 9.85 9.06 1.92
N LEU A 101 8.93 9.65 2.68
CA LEU A 101 9.13 9.90 4.11
C LEU A 101 9.31 8.60 4.89
N PHE A 102 8.46 7.59 4.65
CA PHE A 102 8.59 6.27 5.28
C PHE A 102 9.94 5.61 4.97
N GLU A 103 10.35 5.61 3.70
CA GLU A 103 11.62 5.06 3.26
C GLU A 103 12.80 5.79 3.92
N SER A 104 12.74 7.12 4.03
CA SER A 104 13.74 7.95 4.73
C SER A 104 13.82 7.62 6.23
N LEU A 105 12.68 7.50 6.91
CA LEU A 105 12.61 7.13 8.33
C LEU A 105 13.16 5.72 8.58
N SER A 106 12.84 4.78 7.68
CA SER A 106 13.29 3.38 7.76
C SER A 106 14.78 3.23 7.44
N ALA A 107 15.32 4.07 6.56
CA ALA A 107 16.72 4.05 6.14
C ALA A 107 17.69 4.74 7.12
N ARG A 108 17.21 5.39 8.21
CA ARG A 108 18.04 5.98 9.29
C ARG A 108 18.75 4.90 10.12
N GLY A 109 19.66 4.19 9.44
CA GLY A 109 20.53 3.11 9.89
C GLY A 109 21.59 2.73 8.84
N SER A 110 21.41 3.12 7.56
CA SER A 110 22.38 2.94 6.47
C SER A 110 22.73 4.28 5.83
N SER A 111 23.97 4.72 6.01
CA SER A 111 24.51 5.99 5.52
C SER A 111 24.75 5.98 4.00
N SER A 112 23.70 6.19 3.19
CA SER A 112 23.84 6.71 1.82
C SER A 112 22.47 7.02 1.22
N LEU A 113 22.04 8.27 1.25
CA LEU A 113 20.93 8.74 0.42
C LEU A 113 21.47 9.13 -0.96
N PRO A 114 21.01 8.55 -2.08
CA PRO A 114 21.22 9.11 -3.40
C PRO A 114 20.34 10.37 -3.53
N THR A 115 20.96 11.45 -3.96
CA THR A 115 20.39 12.78 -4.16
C THR A 115 19.37 12.81 -5.31
N ARG A 116 18.21 12.19 -5.15
CA ARG A 116 17.14 12.24 -6.16
C ARG A 116 15.93 12.99 -5.63
N GLN A 117 15.87 14.26 -6.03
CA GLN A 117 14.71 15.15 -6.05
C GLN A 117 13.95 15.30 -4.72
N GLN A 118 14.33 16.32 -3.98
CA GLN A 118 13.62 16.86 -2.83
C GLN A 118 12.25 17.40 -3.27
N TYR A 119 11.25 16.53 -3.45
CA TYR A 119 9.86 16.95 -3.26
C TYR A 119 9.75 17.34 -1.79
N SER A 120 9.84 18.65 -1.50
CA SER A 120 9.65 19.30 -0.19
C SER A 120 9.50 18.30 0.96
N LEU A 121 10.63 17.93 1.60
CA LEU A 121 10.71 16.90 2.64
C LEU A 121 9.59 17.12 3.64
N LEU A 122 8.53 16.32 3.53
CA LEU A 122 7.41 16.35 4.43
C LEU A 122 7.94 16.00 5.83
N SER A 123 7.81 16.90 6.80
CA SER A 123 8.23 16.58 8.16
C SER A 123 7.22 15.61 8.78
N PRO A 124 7.65 14.66 9.63
CA PRO A 124 6.73 13.88 10.45
C PRO A 124 5.75 14.74 11.26
N GLU A 125 6.14 15.97 11.62
CA GLU A 125 5.33 16.93 12.38
C GLU A 125 4.24 17.61 11.53
N ASP A 126 4.35 17.56 10.20
CA ASP A 126 3.39 18.17 9.26
C ASP A 126 2.29 17.19 8.82
N LEU A 127 2.28 15.99 9.37
CA LEU A 127 1.31 14.95 9.02
C LEU A 127 -0.01 15.14 9.78
N THR A 128 -1.11 15.02 9.07
CA THR A 128 -2.42 14.79 9.69
C THR A 128 -2.48 13.40 10.32
N ASP A 129 -3.42 13.17 11.24
CA ASP A 129 -3.54 11.86 11.90
C ASP A 129 -3.84 10.72 10.92
N THR A 130 -4.61 10.97 9.86
CA THR A 130 -4.90 10.01 8.78
C THR A 130 -3.68 9.72 7.92
N GLU A 131 -2.84 10.71 7.66
CA GLU A 131 -1.57 10.52 6.94
C GLU A 131 -0.57 9.73 7.77
N TRP A 132 -0.49 10.02 9.08
CA TRP A 132 0.31 9.25 10.01
C TRP A 132 -0.16 7.79 10.07
N PHE A 133 -1.47 7.57 10.12
CA PHE A 133 -2.06 6.22 10.07
C PHE A 133 -1.62 5.48 8.80
N TYR A 134 -1.83 6.08 7.62
CA TYR A 134 -1.45 5.49 6.33
C TYR A 134 0.06 5.21 6.25
N LEU A 135 0.90 6.17 6.63
CA LEU A 135 2.35 6.00 6.64
C LEU A 135 2.78 4.83 7.53
N THR A 136 2.19 4.72 8.73
CA THR A 136 2.55 3.65 9.67
C THR A 136 2.14 2.27 9.14
N CYS A 137 1.10 2.17 8.28
CA CYS A 137 0.71 0.91 7.63
C CYS A 137 1.88 0.23 6.92
N MET A 138 2.80 1.00 6.33
CA MET A 138 3.95 0.47 5.60
C MET A 138 4.93 -0.33 6.48
N SER A 139 4.87 -0.19 7.81
CA SER A 139 5.69 -0.96 8.76
C SER A 139 5.04 -2.25 9.27
N TYR A 140 3.75 -2.50 8.95
CA TYR A 140 3.04 -3.67 9.48
C TYR A 140 3.24 -4.92 8.62
N ASP A 141 3.23 -6.05 9.32
CA ASP A 141 3.10 -7.38 8.75
C ASP A 141 1.98 -8.17 9.43
N PHE A 142 1.47 -9.18 8.71
CA PHE A 142 0.46 -10.09 9.21
C PHE A 142 0.82 -11.52 8.87
N ARG A 143 0.92 -12.38 9.88
CA ARG A 143 0.97 -13.84 9.63
C ARG A 143 -0.31 -14.29 8.94
N HIS A 144 -0.20 -15.33 8.13
CA HIS A 144 -1.37 -16.07 7.65
C HIS A 144 -2.32 -16.38 8.83
N SER A 145 -3.63 -16.30 8.62
CA SER A 145 -4.69 -16.49 9.62
C SER A 145 -4.65 -15.57 10.85
N VAL A 146 -3.86 -14.49 10.84
CA VAL A 146 -3.72 -13.56 11.98
C VAL A 146 -4.06 -12.13 11.57
N GLY A 147 -4.96 -11.51 12.34
CA GLY A 147 -5.46 -10.16 12.05
C GLY A 147 -6.34 -10.11 10.81
N LEU A 148 -6.96 -8.97 10.56
CA LEU A 148 -7.94 -8.79 9.50
C LEU A 148 -7.40 -9.20 8.11
N PRO A 149 -6.19 -8.78 7.67
CA PRO A 149 -5.65 -9.24 6.38
C PRO A 149 -5.34 -10.74 6.36
N GLY A 150 -4.71 -11.28 7.40
CA GLY A 150 -4.33 -12.70 7.45
C GLY A 150 -5.54 -13.64 7.45
N ILE A 151 -6.62 -13.27 8.14
CA ILE A 151 -7.89 -14.01 8.15
C ILE A 151 -8.60 -13.91 6.79
N THR A 152 -8.55 -12.73 6.14
CA THR A 152 -9.12 -12.53 4.80
C THR A 152 -8.44 -13.44 3.78
N LEU A 153 -7.10 -13.50 3.80
CA LEU A 153 -6.32 -14.39 2.93
C LEU A 153 -6.68 -15.87 3.16
N GLU A 154 -6.77 -16.30 4.42
CA GLU A 154 -7.09 -17.69 4.77
C GLU A 154 -8.51 -18.08 4.32
N ARG A 155 -9.49 -17.21 4.56
CA ARG A 155 -10.90 -17.50 4.26
C ARG A 155 -11.25 -17.38 2.79
N GLY A 156 -10.48 -16.59 2.03
CA GLY A 156 -10.77 -16.30 0.63
C GLY A 156 -12.08 -15.54 0.41
N ASN A 157 -12.58 -14.83 1.42
CA ASN A 157 -13.81 -14.04 1.35
C ASN A 157 -13.59 -12.63 1.89
N PRO A 158 -14.33 -11.61 1.40
CA PRO A 158 -14.32 -10.26 1.95
C PRO A 158 -14.57 -10.24 3.46
N MET A 159 -13.84 -9.39 4.17
CA MET A 159 -14.00 -9.15 5.60
C MET A 159 -14.23 -7.67 5.86
N TRP A 160 -15.30 -7.35 6.59
CA TRP A 160 -15.67 -5.99 6.96
C TRP A 160 -15.42 -5.74 8.45
N LEU A 161 -14.84 -4.59 8.78
CA LEU A 161 -14.63 -4.14 10.16
C LEU A 161 -15.22 -2.74 10.33
N SER A 162 -16.32 -2.65 11.06
CA SER A 162 -16.87 -1.40 11.57
C SER A 162 -16.34 -1.11 12.99
N ASN A 163 -16.30 0.16 13.37
CA ASN A 163 -15.75 0.62 14.65
C ASN A 163 -14.29 0.15 14.86
N ALA A 164 -13.44 0.36 13.86
CA ALA A 164 -12.05 -0.09 13.85
C ALA A 164 -11.26 0.34 15.10
N GLY A 165 -11.57 1.51 15.67
CA GLY A 165 -10.96 2.02 16.91
C GLY A 165 -11.28 1.22 18.18
N GLU A 166 -12.37 0.44 18.18
CA GLU A 166 -12.84 -0.37 19.31
C GLU A 166 -12.55 -1.87 19.13
N ALA A 167 -12.01 -2.24 17.97
CA ALA A 167 -11.71 -3.63 17.64
C ALA A 167 -10.67 -4.24 18.60
N HIS A 168 -10.81 -5.53 18.87
CA HIS A 168 -9.82 -6.26 19.65
C HIS A 168 -8.48 -6.32 18.89
N THR A 169 -7.35 -6.10 19.58
CA THR A 169 -5.99 -6.06 18.98
C THR A 169 -5.63 -7.30 18.15
N LYS A 170 -6.17 -8.49 18.51
CA LYS A 170 -6.00 -9.73 17.73
C LYS A 170 -6.65 -9.68 16.34
N ILE A 171 -7.74 -8.93 16.18
CA ILE A 171 -8.43 -8.73 14.90
C ILE A 171 -7.77 -7.57 14.16
N PHE A 172 -7.55 -6.46 14.85
CA PHE A 172 -6.99 -5.26 14.23
C PHE A 172 -5.88 -4.67 15.10
N LYS A 173 -4.64 -5.05 14.80
CA LYS A 173 -3.43 -4.61 15.55
C LYS A 173 -3.32 -3.08 15.61
N ARG A 174 -3.85 -2.39 14.61
CA ARG A 174 -3.83 -0.94 14.41
C ARG A 174 -5.00 -0.19 15.08
N HIS A 175 -5.82 -0.85 15.90
CA HIS A 175 -7.05 -0.22 16.44
C HIS A 175 -6.81 1.10 17.19
N LEU A 176 -5.76 1.22 18.00
CA LEU A 176 -5.48 2.48 18.70
C LEU A 176 -5.09 3.62 17.74
N LEU A 177 -4.32 3.30 16.69
CA LEU A 177 -3.96 4.28 15.65
C LEU A 177 -5.19 4.68 14.83
N ALA A 178 -6.08 3.72 14.51
CA ALA A 178 -7.34 4.01 13.85
C ALA A 178 -8.23 4.92 14.71
N LYS A 179 -8.29 4.65 16.02
CA LYS A 179 -9.03 5.49 16.97
C LYS A 179 -8.51 6.93 17.00
N SER A 180 -7.18 7.13 17.02
CA SER A 180 -6.60 8.48 17.05
C SER A 180 -6.70 9.21 15.71
N SER A 181 -6.73 8.48 14.60
CA SER A 181 -6.84 9.03 13.24
C SER A 181 -8.27 9.14 12.72
N GLY A 182 -9.26 8.71 13.51
CA GLY A 182 -10.66 8.73 13.11
C GLY A 182 -11.05 7.65 12.10
N ILE A 183 -10.18 6.70 11.74
CA ILE A 183 -10.55 5.56 10.88
C ILE A 183 -11.58 4.69 11.61
N GLN A 184 -12.79 4.62 11.04
CA GLN A 184 -13.90 3.89 11.64
C GLN A 184 -14.24 2.60 10.88
N THR A 185 -14.01 2.57 9.57
CA THR A 185 -14.36 1.41 8.74
C THR A 185 -13.16 0.92 7.95
N VAL A 186 -12.95 -0.40 7.95
CA VAL A 186 -11.89 -1.07 7.19
C VAL A 186 -12.47 -2.31 6.51
N VAL A 187 -12.18 -2.49 5.23
CA VAL A 187 -12.57 -3.66 4.43
C VAL A 187 -11.33 -4.33 3.89
N CYS A 188 -11.28 -5.65 3.98
CA CYS A 188 -10.24 -6.46 3.36
C CYS A 188 -10.87 -7.38 2.31
N LEU A 189 -10.31 -7.40 1.10
CA LEU A 189 -10.73 -8.22 -0.02
C LEU A 189 -9.58 -9.17 -0.42
N PRO A 190 -9.82 -10.48 -0.54
CA PRO A 190 -8.82 -11.38 -1.10
C PRO A 190 -8.50 -10.98 -2.55
N PHE A 191 -7.23 -10.90 -2.91
CA PHE A 191 -6.83 -10.50 -4.26
C PHE A 191 -5.51 -11.16 -4.67
N THR A 192 -5.54 -11.95 -5.75
CA THR A 192 -4.39 -12.69 -6.30
C THR A 192 -3.57 -13.41 -5.22
N ASP A 193 -2.33 -12.99 -4.99
CA ASP A 193 -1.41 -13.51 -4.00
C ASP A 193 -1.36 -12.65 -2.72
N GLY A 194 -2.46 -12.00 -2.38
CA GLY A 194 -2.51 -11.06 -1.26
C GLY A 194 -3.92 -10.62 -0.87
N VAL A 195 -3.98 -9.45 -0.26
CA VAL A 195 -5.21 -8.84 0.26
C VAL A 195 -5.20 -7.35 -0.04
N LEU A 196 -6.27 -6.85 -0.65
CA LEU A 196 -6.55 -5.43 -0.74
C LEU A 196 -7.23 -4.99 0.56
N GLU A 197 -6.79 -3.89 1.13
CA GLU A 197 -7.43 -3.24 2.27
C GLU A 197 -7.84 -1.83 1.87
N PHE A 198 -9.06 -1.43 2.23
CA PHE A 198 -9.59 -0.09 2.07
C PHE A 198 -10.05 0.41 3.44
N GLY A 199 -9.84 1.68 3.74
CA GLY A 199 -10.33 2.26 4.99
C GLY A 199 -10.74 3.71 4.87
N VAL A 200 -11.66 4.10 5.77
CA VAL A 200 -12.35 5.39 5.74
C VAL A 200 -12.66 5.88 7.15
N THR A 201 -12.71 7.20 7.31
CA THR A 201 -12.96 7.89 8.59
C THR A 201 -14.42 7.78 9.05
N GLU A 202 -15.31 7.52 8.12
CA GLU A 202 -16.74 7.38 8.32
C GLU A 202 -17.10 5.98 8.82
N LEU A 203 -18.14 5.91 9.65
CA LEU A 203 -18.77 4.64 9.98
C LEU A 203 -19.68 4.23 8.83
N VAL A 204 -19.21 3.29 8.01
CA VAL A 204 -19.96 2.68 6.92
C VAL A 204 -20.33 1.27 7.35
N HIS A 205 -21.62 0.95 7.26
CA HIS A 205 -22.12 -0.40 7.54
C HIS A 205 -21.80 -1.33 6.36
N GLU A 206 -21.67 -2.63 6.67
CA GLU A 206 -21.37 -3.63 5.64
C GLU A 206 -22.40 -3.60 4.51
N ASP A 207 -21.88 -3.39 3.31
CA ASP A 207 -22.66 -3.26 2.09
C ASP A 207 -22.06 -4.18 1.02
N ARG A 208 -22.87 -5.13 0.56
CA ARG A 208 -22.46 -6.10 -0.46
C ARG A 208 -22.30 -5.45 -1.82
N ASP A 209 -23.14 -4.49 -2.16
CA ASP A 209 -23.10 -3.81 -3.45
C ASP A 209 -21.81 -3.01 -3.55
N LEU A 210 -21.35 -2.40 -2.43
CA LEU A 210 -20.06 -1.73 -2.38
C LEU A 210 -18.88 -2.70 -2.53
N ILE A 211 -18.94 -3.88 -1.90
CA ILE A 211 -17.90 -4.92 -2.06
C ILE A 211 -17.81 -5.37 -3.52
N GLU A 212 -18.95 -5.65 -4.15
CA GLU A 212 -19.02 -6.05 -5.56
C GLU A 212 -18.50 -4.94 -6.48
N HIS A 213 -18.89 -3.69 -6.19
CA HIS A 213 -18.43 -2.51 -6.92
C HIS A 213 -16.91 -2.34 -6.83
N ILE A 214 -16.31 -2.38 -5.64
CA ILE A 214 -14.86 -2.31 -5.47
C ILE A 214 -14.17 -3.46 -6.21
N THR A 215 -14.70 -4.68 -6.09
CA THR A 215 -14.12 -5.87 -6.73
C THR A 215 -14.11 -5.75 -8.24
N SER A 216 -15.10 -5.08 -8.84
CA SER A 216 -15.21 -4.90 -10.30
C SER A 216 -13.99 -4.21 -10.94
N PHE A 217 -13.31 -3.30 -10.21
CA PHE A 217 -12.11 -2.62 -10.69
C PHE A 217 -10.90 -3.55 -10.88
N PHE A 218 -10.91 -4.72 -10.24
CA PHE A 218 -9.76 -5.63 -10.19
C PHE A 218 -9.94 -6.87 -11.06
N VAL A 219 -11.09 -7.03 -11.73
CA VAL A 219 -11.40 -8.22 -12.55
C VAL A 219 -10.38 -8.42 -13.67
N ASP A 220 -9.92 -7.35 -14.31
CA ASP A 220 -8.92 -7.40 -15.40
C ASP A 220 -7.47 -7.65 -14.93
N LEU A 221 -7.28 -7.83 -13.61
CA LEU A 221 -6.01 -8.13 -12.97
C LEU A 221 -5.96 -9.55 -12.36
N LEU A 222 -7.08 -10.27 -12.35
CA LEU A 222 -7.18 -11.68 -11.91
C LEU A 222 -6.84 -12.63 -13.06
#